data_AF-A0A4V1M5I8-F1
#
_entry.id   AF-A0A4V1M5I8-F1
#
_cell.length_a   1.000
_cell.length_b   1.000
_cell.length_c   1.000
_cell.angle_alpha   90.00
_cell.angle_beta   90.00
_cell.angle_gamma   90.00
#
_symmetry.space_group_name_H-M   'P 1'
#
loop_
_entity.id
_entity.type
_entity.pdbx_description
1 polymer ?
#
loop_
_entity_poly.entity_id
_entity_poly.type
_entity_poly.pdbx_seq_one_letter_code
_entity_poly.pdbx_strand_id
1 'polypeptide(L)' 'MEFDFKSYHIRAINASDEAEKKAINQELKDFYASLGEEEKKVFNAELQRYLLQEVGRLGSDYEAIKNSNA' A
#
# COMPACT_ATOMS: atom_id res chain seq x y z
N MET A 1 5.92 6.43 -14.73
CA MET A 1 4.93 7.04 -13.81
C MET A 1 5.16 6.36 -12.48
N GLU A 2 5.29 7.09 -11.39
CA GLU A 2 5.52 6.48 -10.07
C GLU A 2 4.27 6.72 -9.24
N PHE A 3 3.58 5.65 -8.84
CA PHE A 3 2.39 5.74 -8.01
C PHE A 3 2.78 5.77 -6.53
N ASP A 4 2.33 6.79 -5.79
CA ASP A 4 2.70 6.98 -4.38
C ASP A 4 1.84 6.12 -3.42
N PHE A 5 1.91 4.80 -3.58
CA PHE A 5 1.20 3.85 -2.72
C PHE A 5 1.58 3.99 -1.24
N LYS A 6 2.82 4.40 -0.98
CA LYS A 6 3.34 4.60 0.38
C LYS A 6 2.59 5.71 1.11
N SER A 7 2.29 6.82 0.45
CA SER A 7 1.50 7.90 1.04
C SER A 7 0.09 7.43 1.43
N TYR A 8 -0.62 6.75 0.53
CA TYR A 8 -1.94 6.17 0.85
C TYR A 8 -1.85 5.18 2.02
N HIS A 9 -0.85 4.31 2.05
CA HIS A 9 -0.65 3.34 3.11
C HIS A 9 -0.39 3.99 4.48
N ILE A 10 0.53 4.96 4.55
CA ILE A 10 0.86 5.67 5.78
C ILE A 10 -0.34 6.48 6.28
N ARG A 11 -1.05 7.18 5.40
CA ARG A 11 -2.27 7.93 5.75
C ARG A 11 -3.34 6.99 6.30
N ALA A 12 -3.55 5.83 5.67
CA ALA A 12 -4.55 4.86 6.11
C ALA A 12 -4.21 4.17 7.45
N ILE A 13 -2.92 3.98 7.77
CA ILE A 13 -2.46 3.48 9.08
C ILE A 13 -2.67 4.52 10.18
N ASN A 14 -2.40 5.79 9.86
CA ASN A 14 -2.52 6.90 10.81
C ASN A 14 -3.92 7.52 10.86
N ALA A 15 -4.90 6.92 10.18
CA ALA A 15 -6.28 7.40 10.21
C ALA A 15 -6.83 7.33 11.64
N SER A 16 -7.50 8.40 12.05
CA SER A 16 -8.06 8.57 13.40
C SER A 16 -9.25 7.64 13.63
N ASP A 17 -9.95 7.26 12.56
CA ASP A 17 -11.10 6.36 12.57
C ASP A 17 -11.27 5.58 11.25
N GLU A 18 -12.26 4.69 11.23
CA GLU A 18 -12.58 3.87 10.05
C GLU A 18 -13.13 4.70 8.88
N ALA A 19 -13.77 5.84 9.14
CA ALA A 19 -14.34 6.69 8.10
C ALA A 19 -13.23 7.40 7.31
N GLU A 20 -12.21 7.92 8.01
CA GLU A 20 -11.01 8.51 7.41
C GLU A 20 -10.24 7.46 6.60
N LYS A 21 -10.03 6.27 7.15
CA LYS A 21 -9.41 5.15 6.41
C LYS A 21 -10.20 4.79 5.15
N LYS A 22 -11.53 4.78 5.24
CA LYS A 22 -12.41 4.52 4.08
C LYS A 22 -12.31 5.63 3.04
N ALA A 23 -12.23 6.89 3.45
CA ALA A 23 -12.07 8.02 2.53
C ALA A 23 -10.74 7.93 1.75
N ILE A 24 -9.64 7.61 2.43
CA ILE A 24 -8.32 7.41 1.79
C ILE A 24 -8.36 6.24 0.79
N ASN A 25 -9.01 5.13 1.15
CA ASN A 25 -9.18 4.01 0.23
C ASN A 25 -10.06 4.37 -0.97
N GLN A 26 -11.03 5.27 -0.79
CA GLN A 26 -11.86 5.76 -1.89
C GLN A 26 -11.06 6.66 -2.82
N GLU A 27 -10.23 7.56 -2.28
CA GLU A 27 -9.31 8.41 -3.06
C GLU A 27 -8.40 7.58 -3.98
N LEU A 28 -7.82 6.48 -3.47
CA LEU A 28 -6.99 5.57 -4.28
C LEU A 28 -7.80 4.87 -5.39
N LYS A 29 -9.05 4.48 -5.11
CA LYS A 29 -9.94 3.87 -6.11
C LYS A 29 -10.36 4.85 -7.18
N ASP A 30 -10.64 6.09 -6.81
CA ASP A 30 -11.04 7.15 -7.74
C ASP A 30 -9.86 7.52 -8.65
N PHE A 31 -8.65 7.60 -8.08
CA PHE A 31 -7.43 7.76 -8.86
C PHE A 31 -7.26 6.61 -9.87
N TYR A 32 -7.39 5.36 -9.44
CA TYR A 32 -7.36 4.20 -10.34
C TYR A 32 -8.43 4.29 -11.44
N ALA A 33 -9.66 4.69 -11.10
CA ALA A 33 -10.75 4.81 -12.06
C ALA A 33 -10.46 5.86 -13.15
N SER A 34 -9.73 6.93 -12.79
CA SER A 34 -9.34 8.01 -13.71
C SER A 34 -8.27 7.61 -14.74
N LEU A 35 -7.55 6.51 -14.51
CA LEU A 35 -6.49 6.02 -15.39
C LEU A 35 -7.03 5.37 -16.67
N GLY A 36 -6.28 5.53 -17.78
CA GLY A 36 -6.49 4.77 -19.01
C GLY A 36 -6.14 3.28 -18.87
N GLU A 37 -6.50 2.45 -19.85
CA GLU A 37 -6.27 0.99 -19.76
C GLU A 37 -4.78 0.61 -19.63
N GLU A 38 -3.90 1.26 -20.40
CA GLU A 38 -2.46 1.00 -20.34
C GLU A 38 -1.87 1.44 -18.98
N GLU A 39 -2.31 2.57 -18.44
CA GLU A 39 -1.90 3.06 -17.13
C GLU A 39 -2.40 2.15 -16.00
N LYS A 40 -3.61 1.61 -16.11
CA LYS A 40 -4.15 0.63 -15.16
C LYS A 40 -3.32 -0.65 -15.10
N LYS A 41 -2.75 -1.11 -16.24
CA LYS A 41 -1.83 -2.26 -16.25
C LYS A 41 -0.55 -1.96 -15.49
N VAL A 42 0.04 -0.78 -15.71
CA VAL A 42 1.24 -0.34 -14.98
C VAL A 42 0.94 -0.18 -13.49
N PHE A 43 -0.17 0.47 -13.14
CA PHE A 43 -0.64 0.64 -11.76
C PHE A 43 -0.76 -0.70 -11.03
N ASN A 44 -1.41 -1.69 -11.66
CA ASN A 44 -1.59 -3.00 -11.06
C ASN A 44 -0.25 -3.72 -10.83
N ALA A 45 0.68 -3.64 -11.77
CA ALA A 45 2.00 -4.24 -11.63
C ALA A 45 2.82 -3.57 -10.51
N GLU A 46 2.78 -2.25 -10.43
CA GLU A 46 3.48 -1.50 -9.37
C GLU A 46 2.84 -1.72 -8.00
N LEU A 47 1.50 -1.78 -7.92
CA LEU A 47 0.79 -2.09 -6.67
C LEU A 47 1.17 -3.49 -6.17
N GLN A 48 1.18 -4.50 -7.04
CA GLN A 48 1.60 -5.85 -6.69
C GLN A 48 3.04 -5.87 -6.17
N ARG A 49 3.95 -5.16 -6.84
CA ARG A 49 5.35 -5.03 -6.41
C ARG A 49 5.45 -4.37 -5.03
N TYR A 50 4.72 -3.28 -4.81
CA TYR A 50 4.68 -2.57 -3.53
C TYR A 50 4.17 -3.48 -2.39
N LEU A 51 3.07 -4.20 -2.61
CA LEU A 51 2.50 -5.13 -1.62
C LEU A 51 3.46 -6.28 -1.29
N LEU A 52 4.15 -6.84 -2.29
CA LEU A 52 5.16 -7.88 -2.06
C LEU A 52 6.34 -7.37 -1.22
N GLN A 53 6.77 -6.12 -1.41
CA GLN A 53 7.83 -5.50 -0.61
C GLN A 53 7.38 -5.25 0.83
N GLU A 54 6.15 -4.78 1.05
CA GLU A 54 5.63 -4.55 2.39
C GLU A 54 5.36 -5.87 3.14
N VAL A 55 4.79 -6.89 2.49
CA VAL A 55 4.63 -8.24 3.09
C VAL A 55 5.99 -8.90 3.36
N GLY A 56 6.95 -8.73 2.45
CA GLY A 56 8.32 -9.20 2.64
C GLY A 56 9.02 -8.55 3.84
N ARG A 57 8.81 -7.24 4.05
CA ARG A 57 9.28 -6.54 5.27
C ARG A 57 8.62 -7.08 6.52
N LEU A 58 7.29 -7.27 6.53
CA LEU A 58 6.58 -7.82 7.69
C LEU A 58 7.10 -9.22 8.09
N GLY A 59 7.38 -10.09 7.11
CA GLY A 59 7.99 -11.40 7.37
C GLY A 59 9.41 -11.30 7.92
N SER A 60 10.23 -10.40 7.36
CA SER A 60 11.61 -10.17 7.82
C SER A 60 11.67 -9.56 9.22
N ASP A 61 10.80 -8.60 9.53
CA ASP A 61 10.75 -7.93 10.84
C ASP A 61 10.27 -8.91 11.93
N TYR A 62 9.35 -9.82 11.60
CA TYR A 62 8.92 -10.90 12.51
C TYR A 62 10.05 -11.89 12.83
N GLU A 63 10.80 -12.36 11.82
CA GLU A 63 11.95 -13.25 12.03
C GLU A 63 13.09 -12.55 12.78
N ALA A 64 13.31 -11.25 12.56
CA ALA A 64 14.30 -10.47 13.29
C ALA A 64 13.96 -10.34 14.78
N ILE A 65 12.69 -10.08 15.13
CA ILE A 65 12.25 -10.04 16.54
C ILE A 65 12.34 -11.42 17.20
N LYS A 66 11.94 -12.48 16.49
CA LYS A 66 12.04 -13.86 16.98
C LYS A 66 13.48 -14.27 17.27
N ASN A 67 14.42 -13.91 16.40
CA ASN A 67 15.84 -14.22 16.58
C ASN A 67 16.55 -13.27 17.56
N SER A 68 16.01 -12.06 17.80
CA SER A 68 16.55 -11.12 18.80
C SER A 68 16.15 -11.47 20.24
N ASN A 69 15.12 -12.31 20.41
CA ASN A 69 14.67 -12.83 21.70
C ASN A 69 15.14 -14.28 21.96
N ALA A 70 16.07 -14.81 21.14
CA ALA A 70 16.62 -16.16 21.23
C ALA A 70 18.03 -16.18 21.83
#